data_AF-A0A2N5AKN9-F1
#
_entry.id   AF-A0A2N5AKN9-F1
#
_cell.length_a   1.000
_cell.length_b   1.000
_cell.length_c   1.000
_cell.angle_alpha   90.00
_cell.angle_beta   90.00
_cell.angle_gamma   90.00
#
_symmetry.space_group_name_H-M   'P 1'
#
loop_
_entity.id
_entity.type
_entity.pdbx_description
1 polymer ?
#
loop_
_entity_poly.entity_id
_entity_poly.type
_entity_poly.pdbx_seq_one_letter_code
_entity_poly.pdbx_strand_id
1 'polypeptide(L)'
;MLATETLYTPYNGAVLLENPLLNKGLAFTESERTAFNLQGLLPHNVETIEEQTEREWGQFCQFKKSISRHIYLRNIQDTNETLFYN
;
A
#
# COMPACT_ATOMS: atom_id res chain seq x y z
N MET A 1 -25.23 1.73 2.65
CA MET A 1 -24.16 0.75 2.87
C MET A 1 -23.66 0.36 1.50
N LEU A 2 -22.45 0.77 1.12
CA LEU A 2 -21.82 0.24 -0.09
C LEU A 2 -21.58 -1.25 0.16
N ALA A 3 -22.03 -2.10 -0.75
CA ALA A 3 -21.80 -3.54 -0.64
C ALA A 3 -20.29 -3.80 -0.64
N THR A 4 -19.79 -4.51 0.36
CA THR A 4 -18.40 -4.96 0.42
C THR A 4 -18.26 -6.13 -0.56
N GLU A 5 -18.11 -5.81 -1.84
CA GLU A 5 -17.80 -6.83 -2.85
C GLU A 5 -16.40 -7.37 -2.57
N THR A 6 -16.30 -8.68 -2.40
CA THR A 6 -15.02 -9.36 -2.19
C THR A 6 -14.34 -9.57 -3.54
N LEU A 7 -13.08 -9.16 -3.63
CA LEU A 7 -12.25 -9.38 -4.82
C LEU A 7 -11.45 -10.68 -4.67
N TYR A 8 -11.51 -11.55 -5.68
CA TYR A 8 -10.69 -12.75 -5.76
C TYR A 8 -9.54 -12.55 -6.74
N THR A 9 -8.34 -13.02 -6.39
CA THR A 9 -7.14 -12.90 -7.22
C THR A 9 -6.28 -14.17 -7.14
N PRO A 10 -5.64 -14.59 -8.24
CA PRO A 10 -4.68 -15.70 -8.20
C PRO A 10 -3.29 -15.27 -7.71
N TYR A 11 -3.03 -13.97 -7.60
CA TYR A 11 -1.70 -13.44 -7.25
C TYR A 11 -1.40 -13.62 -5.75
N ASN A 12 -0.15 -13.94 -5.45
CA ASN A 12 0.39 -14.07 -4.09
C ASN A 12 1.90 -13.73 -4.08
N GLY A 13 2.49 -13.65 -2.89
CA GLY A 13 3.92 -13.38 -2.72
C GLY A 13 4.34 -12.06 -3.37
N ALA A 14 5.54 -12.04 -3.95
CA ALA A 14 6.10 -10.86 -4.61
C ALA A 14 5.21 -10.33 -5.75
N VAL A 15 4.58 -11.22 -6.54
CA VAL A 15 3.73 -10.82 -7.68
C VAL A 15 2.51 -10.02 -7.21
N LEU A 16 1.96 -10.32 -6.03
CA LEU A 16 0.89 -9.53 -5.45
C LEU A 16 1.38 -8.13 -5.04
N LEU A 17 2.57 -8.04 -4.45
CA LEU A 17 3.17 -6.78 -4.00
C LEU A 17 3.61 -5.88 -5.17
N GLU A 18 3.94 -6.46 -6.32
CA GLU A 18 4.26 -5.75 -7.56
C GLU A 18 3.03 -5.19 -8.29
N ASN A 19 1.82 -5.55 -7.87
CA ASN A 19 0.58 -5.05 -8.48
C ASN A 19 0.00 -3.87 -7.67
N PRO A 20 0.07 -2.62 -8.17
CA PRO A 20 -0.30 -1.44 -7.38
C PRO A 20 -1.79 -1.38 -7.01
N LEU A 21 -2.66 -2.03 -7.78
CA LEU A 21 -4.09 -2.09 -7.53
C LEU A 21 -4.45 -3.06 -6.40
N LEU A 22 -3.57 -4.02 -6.09
CA LEU A 22 -3.80 -5.06 -5.10
C LEU A 22 -2.90 -4.94 -3.88
N ASN A 23 -1.74 -4.32 -4.03
CA ASN A 23 -0.78 -4.15 -2.95
C ASN A 23 -1.32 -3.15 -1.90
N LYS A 24 -1.37 -3.60 -0.65
CA LYS A 24 -1.77 -2.81 0.52
C LYS A 24 -0.58 -2.39 1.39
N GLY A 25 0.65 -2.79 1.01
CA GLY A 25 1.84 -2.60 1.83
C GLY A 25 1.65 -3.18 3.23
N LEU A 26 1.87 -2.36 4.25
CA LEU A 26 1.72 -2.80 5.65
C LEU A 26 0.27 -3.01 6.09
N ALA A 27 -0.71 -2.61 5.27
CA ALA A 27 -2.14 -2.77 5.56
C ALA A 27 -2.69 -4.15 5.20
N PHE A 28 -1.84 -5.06 4.71
CA PHE A 28 -2.18 -6.47 4.78
C PHE A 28 -2.22 -6.92 6.25
N THR A 29 -3.38 -7.39 6.68
CA THR A 29 -3.58 -8.01 7.99
C THR A 29 -2.78 -9.31 8.12
N GLU A 30 -2.54 -9.78 9.34
CA GLU A 30 -1.82 -11.04 9.57
C GLU A 30 -2.46 -12.26 8.87
N SER A 31 -3.79 -12.29 8.81
CA SER A 31 -4.53 -13.35 8.11
C SER A 31 -4.32 -13.27 6.59
N GLU A 32 -4.38 -12.08 6.00
CA GLU A 32 -4.06 -11.87 4.58
C GLU A 32 -2.61 -12.20 4.26
N ARG A 33 -1.66 -11.79 5.11
CA ARG A 33 -0.24 -12.11 4.93
C ARG A 33 0.01 -13.61 4.92
N THR A 34 -0.69 -14.35 5.75
CA THR A 34 -0.64 -15.81 5.76
C THR A 34 -1.30 -16.40 4.51
N ALA A 35 -2.48 -15.92 4.13
CA ALA A 35 -3.22 -16.41 2.96
C ALA A 35 -2.51 -16.14 1.63
N PHE A 36 -1.80 -15.01 1.53
CA PHE A 36 -1.10 -14.58 0.32
C PHE A 36 0.42 -14.84 0.34
N ASN A 37 0.93 -15.64 1.29
CA ASN A 37 2.36 -15.98 1.39
C ASN A 37 3.30 -14.75 1.46
N LEU A 38 2.94 -13.75 2.27
CA LEU A 38 3.69 -12.50 2.44
C LEU A 38 4.63 -12.50 3.66
N GLN A 39 4.62 -13.59 4.45
CA GLN A 39 5.48 -13.71 5.62
C GLN A 39 6.95 -13.63 5.22
N GLY A 40 7.70 -12.71 5.86
CA GLY A 40 9.10 -12.42 5.55
C GLY A 40 9.32 -11.47 4.35
N LEU A 41 8.29 -11.14 3.58
CA LEU A 41 8.36 -10.13 2.50
C LEU A 41 8.01 -8.72 2.98
N LEU A 42 7.29 -8.61 4.08
CA LEU A 42 6.90 -7.34 4.70
C LEU A 42 7.48 -7.24 6.13
N PRO A 43 7.82 -6.03 6.60
CA PRO A 43 8.10 -5.78 8.01
C PRO A 43 7.00 -6.32 8.92
N HIS A 44 7.33 -6.70 10.16
CA HIS A 44 6.38 -7.32 11.09
C HIS A 44 5.16 -6.45 11.41
N ASN A 45 5.31 -5.13 11.44
CA ASN A 45 4.23 -4.22 11.80
C ASN A 45 3.11 -4.23 10.76
N VAL A 46 1.88 -4.16 11.24
CA VAL A 46 0.67 -3.91 10.45
C VAL A 46 0.23 -2.46 10.69
N GLU A 47 -0.10 -1.74 9.63
CA GLU A 47 -0.59 -0.35 9.69
C GLU A 47 -1.98 -0.29 9.06
N THR A 48 -2.86 0.60 9.51
CA THR A 48 -4.07 0.94 8.74
C THR A 48 -3.71 1.77 7.52
N ILE A 49 -4.66 1.92 6.58
CA ILE A 49 -4.42 2.78 5.42
C ILE A 49 -4.27 4.25 5.86
N GLU A 50 -5.00 4.67 6.89
CA GLU A 50 -4.93 6.02 7.46
C GLU A 50 -3.57 6.30 8.12
N GLU A 51 -3.02 5.34 8.86
CA GLU A 51 -1.69 5.44 9.46
C GLU A 51 -0.60 5.57 8.37
N GLN A 52 -0.73 4.80 7.28
CA GLN A 52 0.13 4.96 6.11
C GLN A 52 -0.03 6.36 5.51
N THR A 53 -1.26 6.83 5.28
CA THR A 53 -1.54 8.15 4.72
C THR A 53 -0.91 9.26 5.54
N GLU A 54 -1.02 9.22 6.87
CA GLU A 54 -0.40 10.21 7.76
C GLU A 54 1.13 10.20 7.66
N ARG A 55 1.74 9.01 7.65
CA ARG A 55 3.20 8.84 7.51
C ARG A 55 3.72 9.34 6.15
N GLU A 56 3.04 8.98 5.06
CA GLU A 56 3.38 9.42 3.70
C GLU A 56 3.19 10.95 3.56
N TRP A 57 2.13 11.51 4.13
CA TRP A 57 1.89 12.95 4.15
C TRP A 57 2.97 13.72 4.88
N GLY A 58 3.40 13.19 6.04
CA GLY A 58 4.52 13.74 6.81
C GLY A 58 5.82 13.81 6.00
N GLN A 59 6.13 12.78 5.22
CA GLN A 59 7.27 12.79 4.30
C GLN A 59 7.06 13.74 3.12
N PHE A 60 5.89 13.74 2.51
CA PHE A 60 5.55 14.64 1.40
C PHE A 60 5.81 16.11 1.75
N CYS A 61 5.40 16.53 2.96
CA CYS A 61 5.57 17.88 3.48
C CYS A 61 7.04 18.30 3.63
N GLN A 62 7.97 17.36 3.75
CA GLN A 62 9.41 17.66 3.90
C GLN A 62 10.06 18.05 2.56
N PHE A 63 9.47 17.69 1.42
CA PHE A 63 10.02 18.03 0.10
C PHE A 63 9.81 19.50 -0.25
N LYS A 64 10.92 20.21 -0.42
CA LYS A 64 10.91 21.64 -0.78
C LYS A 64 10.58 21.88 -2.26
N LYS A 65 11.07 21.03 -3.16
CA LYS A 65 10.90 21.18 -4.62
C LYS A 65 9.63 20.48 -5.11
N SER A 66 8.92 21.11 -6.04
CA SER A 66 7.72 20.55 -6.68
C SER A 66 8.00 19.23 -7.40
N ILE A 67 9.12 19.13 -8.11
CA ILE A 67 9.52 17.90 -8.81
C ILE A 67 9.75 16.74 -7.84
N SER A 68 10.33 16.98 -6.66
CA SER A 68 10.52 15.95 -5.64
C SER A 68 9.19 15.45 -5.10
N ARG A 69 8.25 16.37 -4.83
CA ARG A 69 6.87 16.02 -4.46
C ARG A 69 6.18 15.19 -5.53
N HIS A 70 6.34 15.56 -6.80
CA HIS A 70 5.77 14.81 -7.91
C HIS A 70 6.35 13.39 -8.02
N ILE A 71 7.68 13.24 -7.96
CA ILE A 71 8.34 11.91 -7.99
C ILE A 71 7.87 11.05 -6.82
N TYR A 72 7.75 11.64 -5.64
CA TYR A 72 7.29 10.93 -4.44
C TYR A 72 5.87 10.40 -4.60
N LEU A 73 4.93 11.27 -4.99
CA LEU A 73 3.54 10.88 -5.23
C LEU A 73 3.41 9.85 -6.36
N ARG A 74 4.22 9.97 -7.42
CA ARG A 74 4.28 9.00 -8.51
C ARG A 74 4.70 7.62 -8.01
N ASN A 75 5.69 7.54 -7.11
CA ASN A 75 6.13 6.28 -6.52
C ASN A 75 5.04 5.63 -5.65
N ILE A 76 4.28 6.41 -4.87
CA ILE A 76 3.14 5.88 -4.11
C ILE A 76 2.12 5.28 -5.08
N GLN A 77 1.76 6.01 -6.13
CA GLN A 77 0.80 5.50 -7.12
C GLN A 77 1.30 4.23 -7.84
N ASP A 78 2.60 4.15 -8.15
CA ASP A 78 3.19 2.97 -8.82
C ASP A 78 3.38 1.77 -7.88
N THR A 79 3.08 1.90 -6.59
CA THR A 79 3.25 0.82 -5.60
C THR A 79 1.98 0.45 -4.85
N ASN A 80 1.10 1.42 -4.57
CA ASN A 80 -0.18 1.23 -3.89
C ASN A 80 -1.16 2.33 -4.33
N GLU A 81 -2.01 2.02 -5.31
CA GLU A 81 -2.99 2.97 -5.84
C GLU A 81 -4.08 3.32 -4.82
N THR A 82 -4.43 2.38 -3.93
CA THR A 82 -5.43 2.65 -2.89
C THR A 82 -4.94 3.73 -1.94
N LEU A 83 -3.67 3.65 -1.50
CA LEU A 83 -3.05 4.66 -0.64
C LEU A 83 -2.93 6.02 -1.35
N PHE A 84 -2.62 6.03 -2.65
CA PHE A 84 -2.49 7.27 -3.41
C PHE A 84 -3.80 8.07 -3.49
N TYR A 85 -4.95 7.39 -3.58
CA TYR A 85 -6.28 8.02 -3.71
C TYR A 85 -7.08 8.12 -2.39
N ASN A 86 -6.55 7.59 -1.29
CA ASN A 86 -7.16 7.67 0.05
C ASN A 86 -7.19 9.12 0.55
#